data_AF-A0A7X8T4N8-F1
#
_entry.id   AF-A0A7X8T4N8-F1
#
_cell.length_a   1.000
_cell.length_b   1.000
_cell.length_c   1.000
_cell.angle_alpha   90.00
_cell.angle_beta   90.00
_cell.angle_gamma   90.00
#
_symmetry.space_group_name_H-M   'P 1'
#
loop_
_entity.id
_entity.type
_entity.pdbx_description
1 polymer ?
#
loop_
_entity_poly.entity_id
_entity_poly.type
_entity_poly.pdbx_seq_one_letter_code
_entity_poly.pdbx_strand_id
1 'polypeptide(L)' 'PTPAKRPANSRLNCTKLMRRFDIELPAWKQGVDEVLTKLRIAGN' A
#
# COMPACT_ATOMS: atom_id res chain seq x y z
N PRO A 1 23.50 -16.91 3.54
CA PRO A 1 22.33 -16.14 4.06
C PRO A 1 21.14 -17.07 4.34
N THR A 2 20.65 -17.12 5.58
CA THR A 2 19.44 -17.88 5.92
C THR A 2 18.19 -17.07 5.53
N PRO A 3 17.13 -17.72 5.00
CA PRO A 3 15.89 -17.02 4.67
C PRO A 3 15.28 -16.31 5.87
N ALA A 4 14.93 -15.03 5.71
CA ALA A 4 14.25 -14.27 6.76
C ALA A 4 12.85 -14.85 7.02
N LYS A 5 12.54 -15.11 8.30
CA LYS A 5 11.20 -15.56 8.70
C LYS A 5 10.21 -14.41 8.51
N ARG A 6 9.10 -14.68 7.81
CA ARG A 6 8.02 -13.71 7.60
C ARG A 6 7.00 -13.79 8.74
N PRO A 7 6.53 -12.65 9.26
CA PRO A 7 5.43 -12.64 10.22
C PRO A 7 4.13 -13.15 9.58
N ALA A 8 3.31 -13.85 10.35
CA ALA A 8 2.02 -14.35 9.90
C ALA A 8 0.97 -13.24 9.71
N ASN A 9 1.14 -12.10 10.38
CA ASN A 9 0.25 -10.94 10.27
C ASN A 9 1.08 -9.65 10.14
N SER A 10 0.98 -9.01 8.97
CA SER A 10 1.68 -7.77 8.64
C SER A 10 0.75 -6.54 8.61
N ARG A 11 -0.46 -6.63 9.18
CA ARG A 11 -1.42 -5.51 9.18
C ARG A 11 -0.98 -4.42 10.15
N LEU A 12 -1.01 -3.17 9.71
CA LEU A 12 -0.68 -2.00 10.53
C LEU A 12 -1.94 -1.17 10.83
N ASN A 13 -2.07 -0.68 12.06
CA ASN A 13 -3.09 0.31 12.43
C ASN A 13 -2.54 1.72 12.21
N CYS A 14 -3.04 2.40 11.18
CA CYS A 14 -2.57 3.73 10.81
C CYS A 14 -3.36 4.89 11.43
N THR A 15 -4.22 4.63 12.43
CA THR A 15 -5.07 5.67 13.07
C THR A 15 -4.24 6.84 13.62
N LYS A 16 -3.09 6.57 14.25
CA LYS A 16 -2.21 7.62 14.78
C LYS A 16 -1.66 8.52 13.69
N LEU A 17 -1.27 7.94 12.55
CA LEU A 17 -0.75 8.68 11.40
C LEU A 17 -1.83 9.61 10.84
N MET A 18 -3.00 9.06 10.54
CA MET A 18 -4.13 9.81 9.98
C MET A 18 -4.52 10.98 10.89
N ARG A 19 -4.67 10.74 12.20
CA ARG A 19 -5.03 11.80 13.16
C ARG A 19 -3.94 12.85 13.34
N ARG A 20 -2.66 12.45 13.36
CA ARG A 20 -1.55 13.38 13.65
C ARG A 20 -1.29 14.35 12.51
N PHE A 21 -1.53 13.90 11.27
CA PHE A 21 -1.23 14.66 10.07
C PHE A 21 -2.48 15.15 9.34
N ASP A 22 -3.67 14.83 9.84
CA ASP A 22 -4.96 15.15 9.22
C ASP A 22 -5.03 14.68 7.76
N ILE A 23 -4.63 13.41 7.56
CA ILE A 23 -4.62 12.76 6.25
C ILE A 23 -5.53 11.55 6.23
N GLU A 24 -6.14 11.30 5.07
CA GLU A 24 -6.84 10.06 4.80
C GLU A 24 -5.91 9.06 4.10
N LEU A 25 -6.01 7.80 4.49
CA LEU A 25 -5.37 6.69 3.78
C LEU A 25 -6.44 5.91 3.01
N PRO A 26 -6.50 6.04 1.67
CA PRO A 26 -7.49 5.33 0.89
C PRO A 26 -7.26 3.81 0.90
N ALA A 27 -8.27 3.06 0.46
CA ALA A 27 -8.13 1.62 0.27
C ALA A 27 -7.00 1.34 -0.73
N TRP A 28 -6.10 0.41 -0.39
CA TRP A 28 -4.91 0.09 -1.19
C TRP A 28 -5.21 -0.24 -2.67
N LYS A 29 -6.41 -0.76 -2.95
CA LYS A 29 -6.87 -1.13 -4.30
C LYS A 29 -6.81 0.06 -5.26
N GLN A 30 -7.19 1.26 -4.79
CA GLN A 30 -7.21 2.47 -5.62
C GLN A 30 -5.82 2.75 -6.20
N GLY A 31 -4.77 2.74 -5.37
CA GLY A 31 -3.40 2.95 -5.84
C GLY A 31 -2.89 1.86 -6.77
N VAL A 32 -3.29 0.60 -6.56
CA VAL A 32 -2.96 -0.50 -7.48
C VAL A 32 -3.62 -0.31 -8.84
N ASP A 33 -4.90 0.04 -8.87
CA ASP A 33 -5.65 0.26 -10.11
C ASP A 33 -5.07 1.43 -10.92
N GLU A 34 -4.66 2.51 -10.27
CA GLU A 34 -3.98 3.64 -10.91
C GLU A 34 -2.66 3.24 -11.57
N VAL A 35 -1.82 2.49 -10.87
CA VAL A 35 -0.54 2.03 -11.40
C VAL A 35 -0.75 1.06 -12.56
N LEU A 36 -1.67 0.10 -12.42
CA LEU A 36 -1.99 -0.85 -13.49
C LEU A 36 -2.55 -0.14 -14.73
N THR A 37 -3.31 0.94 -14.56
CA THR A 37 -3.79 1.77 -15.67
C THR A 37 -2.63 2.44 -16.38
N LYS A 38 -1.70 3.06 -15.63
CA LYS A 38 -0.51 3.73 -16.19
C LYS A 38 0.40 2.77 -16.95
N LEU A 39 0.63 1.56 -16.40
CA LEU A 39 1.45 0.54 -17.06
C LEU A 39 0.85 0.05 -18.38
N ARG A 40 -0.49 -0.06 -18.46
CA ARG A 40 -1.17 -0.43 -19.72
C ARG A 40 -1.03 0.65 -20.78
N ILE A 41 -1.08 1.92 -20.41
CA ILE A 41 -0.90 3.04 -21.34
C ILE A 41 0.54 3.10 -21.86
N ALA A 42 1.53 2.82 -21.02
CA ALA A 42 2.96 2.86 -21.38
C ALA A 42 3.44 1.67 -22.23
N GLY A 43 2.65 0.58 -22.30
CA GLY A 43 2.96 -0.62 -23.08
C GLY A 43 2.35 -0.64 -24.49
N ASN A 44 1.66 0.43 -24.89
CA ASN A 44 1.11 0.67 -26.22
C ASN A 44 1.99 1.67 -26.99
#